data_AF-A0A521IBR5-F1
#
_entry.id   AF-A0A521IBR5-F1
#
_cell.length_a   1.000
_cell.length_b   1.000
_cell.length_c   1.000
_cell.angle_alpha   90.00
_cell.angle_beta   90.00
_cell.angle_gamma   90.00
#
_symmetry.space_group_name_H-M   'P 1'
#
loop_
_entity.id
_entity.type
_entity.pdbx_description
1 polymer ?
#
loop_
_entity_poly.entity_id
_entity_poly.type
_entity_poly.pdbx_seq_one_letter_code
_entity_poly.pdbx_strand_id
1 'polypeptide(L)'
;MIRKQIYIQRGQQALLRRLAKRRGVSEAEIIRAALDRELGAAIAGPARADPAAFAQAQRHMLARRALVKTRTAPYRFRREDAYEERARRFERKG
;
A
#
# COMPACT_ATOMS: atom_id res chain seq x y z
N MET A 1 2.20 -12.21 -20.14
CA MET A 1 3.54 -12.35 -19.50
C MET A 1 4.54 -12.86 -20.53
N ILE A 2 5.79 -12.41 -20.48
CA ILE A 2 6.87 -12.86 -21.38
C ILE A 2 7.77 -13.82 -20.59
N ARG A 3 8.08 -15.00 -21.13
CA ARG A 3 9.01 -15.96 -20.51
C ARG A 3 10.45 -15.51 -20.73
N LYS A 4 11.21 -15.38 -19.64
CA LYS A 4 12.65 -15.14 -19.66
C LYS A 4 13.36 -16.24 -18.88
N GLN A 5 14.55 -16.63 -19.34
CA GLN A 5 15.46 -17.54 -18.64
C GLN A 5 16.67 -16.74 -18.21
N ILE A 6 17.04 -16.84 -16.94
CA ILE A 6 18.17 -16.11 -16.35
C ILE A 6 19.04 -17.11 -15.59
N TYR A 7 20.35 -16.91 -15.63
CA TYR A 7 21.30 -17.66 -14.81
C TYR A 7 21.43 -16.99 -13.45
N ILE A 8 21.37 -17.78 -12.38
CA ILE A 8 21.56 -17.34 -11.00
C ILE A 8 22.49 -18.32 -10.29
N GLN A 9 23.17 -17.84 -9.24
CA GLN A 9 24.08 -18.65 -8.46
C GLN A 9 23.33 -19.66 -7.56
N ARG A 10 23.98 -20.77 -7.20
CA ARG A 10 23.38 -21.80 -6.32
C ARG A 10 22.88 -21.23 -4.99
N GLY A 11 23.64 -20.30 -4.38
CA GLY A 11 23.24 -19.63 -3.14
C GLY A 11 21.97 -18.78 -3.32
N GLN A 12 21.85 -18.08 -4.46
CA GLN A 12 20.66 -17.28 -4.78
C GLN A 12 19.42 -18.17 -4.96
N GLN A 13 19.56 -19.33 -5.60
CA GLN A 13 18.46 -20.29 -5.74
C GLN A 13 17.94 -20.78 -4.38
N ALA A 14 18.85 -21.09 -3.45
CA ALA A 14 18.48 -21.53 -2.11
C ALA A 14 17.70 -20.43 -1.34
N LEU A 15 18.18 -19.19 -1.42
CA LEU A 15 17.53 -18.04 -0.80
C LEU A 15 16.16 -17.75 -1.44
N LEU A 16 16.05 -17.82 -2.77
CA LEU A 16 14.82 -17.59 -3.52
C LEU A 16 13.74 -18.61 -3.13
N ARG A 17 14.09 -19.91 -3.09
CA ARG A 17 13.20 -20.99 -2.62
C ARG A 17 12.71 -20.76 -1.20
N ARG A 18 13.62 -20.42 -0.28
CA ARG A 18 13.26 -20.17 1.12
C ARG A 18 12.34 -18.97 1.25
N LEU A 19 12.57 -17.91 0.47
CA LEU A 19 11.74 -16.71 0.49
C LEU A 19 10.35 -16.96 -0.09
N ALA A 20 10.26 -17.65 -1.22
CA ALA A 20 9.01 -18.07 -1.85
C ALA A 20 8.15 -18.90 -0.87
N LYS A 21 8.75 -19.93 -0.25
CA LYS A 21 8.06 -20.77 0.74
C LYS A 21 7.57 -19.97 1.94
N ARG A 22 8.40 -19.09 2.51
CA ARG A 22 8.00 -18.25 3.66
C ARG A 22 6.85 -17.30 3.33
N ARG A 23 6.78 -16.79 2.10
CA ARG A 23 5.74 -15.85 1.66
C ARG A 23 4.50 -16.53 1.08
N GLY A 24 4.54 -17.84 0.85
CA GLY A 24 3.43 -18.58 0.24
C GLY A 24 3.18 -18.21 -1.22
N VAL A 25 4.21 -17.76 -1.95
CA VAL A 25 4.11 -17.34 -3.36
C VAL A 25 5.14 -18.05 -4.21
N SER A 26 5.00 -17.98 -5.54
CA SER A 26 5.96 -18.60 -6.47
C SER A 26 7.31 -17.86 -6.50
N GLU A 27 8.39 -18.57 -6.86
CA GLU A 27 9.72 -17.97 -7.09
C GLU A 27 9.65 -16.85 -8.15
N ALA A 28 8.82 -17.03 -9.18
CA ALA A 28 8.61 -16.03 -10.24
C ALA A 28 7.94 -14.76 -9.73
N GLU A 29 7.03 -14.85 -8.75
CA GLU A 29 6.42 -13.68 -8.09
C GLU A 29 7.47 -12.87 -7.33
N ILE A 30 8.38 -13.56 -6.63
CA ILE A 30 9.48 -12.91 -5.92
C ILE A 30 10.39 -12.16 -6.90
N ILE A 31 10.75 -12.80 -8.03
CA ILE A 31 11.58 -12.18 -9.07
C ILE A 31 10.87 -10.97 -9.67
N ARG A 32 9.58 -11.08 -10.01
CA ARG A 32 8.80 -9.96 -10.55
C ARG A 32 8.71 -8.81 -9.56
N ALA A 33 8.34 -9.05 -8.31
CA ALA A 33 8.28 -8.00 -7.30
C ALA A 33 9.66 -7.36 -7.02
N ALA A 34 10.75 -8.11 -7.18
CA ALA A 34 12.09 -7.54 -7.13
C ALA A 34 12.36 -6.64 -8.33
N LEU A 35 12.07 -7.09 -9.56
CA LEU A 35 12.18 -6.28 -10.77
C LEU A 35 11.30 -5.03 -10.69
N ASP A 36 10.05 -5.16 -10.26
CA ASP A 36 9.12 -4.04 -10.08
C ASP A 36 9.63 -3.07 -9.01
N ARG A 37 10.32 -3.53 -7.97
CA ARG A 37 10.96 -2.64 -6.98
C ARG A 37 12.20 -1.97 -7.56
N GLU A 38 13.07 -2.66 -8.27
CA GLU A 38 14.29 -2.07 -8.81
C GLU A 38 13.97 -1.09 -9.98
N LEU A 39 13.06 -1.49 -10.87
CA LEU A 39 12.60 -0.67 -11.99
C LEU A 39 11.61 0.40 -11.52
N GLY A 40 10.75 0.07 -10.55
CA GLY A 40 9.83 1.01 -9.93
C GLY A 40 10.53 2.00 -9.01
N ALA A 41 11.67 1.67 -8.38
CA ALA A 41 12.52 2.64 -7.69
C ALA A 41 13.27 3.56 -8.66
N ALA A 42 13.43 3.14 -9.93
CA ALA A 42 13.93 3.99 -11.00
C ALA A 42 12.83 4.92 -11.57
N ILE A 43 11.54 4.53 -11.53
CA ILE A 43 10.41 5.33 -12.04
C ILE A 43 9.77 6.20 -10.95
N ALA A 44 9.65 5.67 -9.74
CA ALA A 44 9.36 6.38 -8.51
C ALA A 44 10.69 6.42 -7.74
N GLY A 45 11.48 7.48 -7.95
CA GLY A 45 12.64 7.77 -7.11
C GLY A 45 12.28 7.65 -5.62
N PRO A 46 13.25 7.51 -4.70
CA PRO A 46 12.94 7.33 -3.29
C PRO A 46 11.93 8.40 -2.90
N ALA A 47 10.72 7.98 -2.54
CA ALA A 47 9.81 8.88 -1.86
C ALA A 47 10.54 9.19 -0.55
N ARG A 48 11.34 10.26 -0.57
CA ARG A 48 11.87 10.89 0.63
C ARG A 48 10.62 11.26 1.38
N ALA A 49 10.20 10.37 2.27
CA ALA A 49 9.14 10.65 3.21
C ALA A 49 9.63 11.87 3.98
N ASP A 50 9.06 13.03 3.67
CA ASP A 50 9.42 14.27 4.34
C ASP A 50 9.02 14.12 5.82
N PRO A 51 9.99 14.05 6.75
CA PRO A 51 9.68 13.90 8.16
C PRO A 51 8.82 15.06 8.68
N ALA A 52 8.96 16.26 8.09
CA ALA A 52 8.16 17.43 8.44
C ALA A 52 6.69 17.27 8.00
N ALA A 53 6.44 16.75 6.79
CA ALA A 53 5.10 16.44 6.32
C ALA A 53 4.41 15.39 7.21
N PHE A 54 5.13 14.35 7.62
CA PHE A 54 4.60 13.34 8.55
C PHE A 54 4.26 13.95 9.92
N ALA A 55 5.16 14.77 10.47
CA ALA A 55 4.93 15.46 11.75
C ALA A 55 3.74 16.43 11.66
N GLN A 56 3.56 17.12 10.54
CA GLN A 56 2.41 18.00 10.31
C GLN A 56 1.09 17.22 10.26
N ALA A 57 1.05 16.11 9.52
CA ALA A 57 -0.11 15.23 9.48
C ALA A 57 -0.46 14.69 10.87
N GLN A 58 0.53 14.26 11.64
CA GLN A 58 0.35 13.76 13.00
C GLN A 58 -0.22 14.83 13.93
N ARG A 59 0.33 16.06 13.91
CA ARG A 59 -0.19 17.19 14.68
C ARG A 59 -1.65 17.49 14.35
N HIS A 60 -1.99 17.49 13.06
CA HIS A 60 -3.35 17.73 12.61
C HIS A 60 -4.31 16.63 13.11
N MET A 61 -3.93 15.35 13.03
CA MET A 61 -4.73 14.24 13.56
C MET A 61 -4.97 14.36 15.07
N LEU A 62 -3.92 14.69 15.84
CA LEU A 62 -4.02 14.87 17.29
C LEU A 62 -4.89 16.09 17.66
N ALA A 63 -4.74 17.21 16.96
CA ALA A 63 -5.58 18.39 17.13
C ALA A 63 -7.06 18.08 16.85
N ARG A 64 -7.36 17.35 15.77
CA ARG A 64 -8.73 16.90 15.48
C ARG A 64 -9.27 15.98 16.56
N ARG A 65 -8.45 15.04 17.07
CA ARG A 65 -8.84 14.15 18.17
C ARG A 65 -9.15 14.92 19.46
N ALA A 66 -8.39 15.97 19.76
CA ALA A 66 -8.60 16.82 20.92
C ALA A 66 -9.87 17.70 20.82
N LEU A 67 -10.30 18.04 19.59
CA LEU A 67 -11.57 18.75 19.34
C LEU A 67 -12.80 17.85 19.50
N VAL A 68 -12.65 16.52 19.51
CA VAL A 68 -13.74 15.58 19.82
C VAL A 68 -13.96 15.55 21.34
N LYS A 69 -14.42 16.67 21.91
CA LYS A 69 -14.98 16.72 23.27
C LYS A 69 -16.43 16.20 23.20
N THR A 70 -16.56 14.86 23.25
CA THR A 70 -17.75 14.09 23.65
C THR A 70 -19.10 14.27 22.90
N ARG A 71 -19.71 13.12 22.51
CA ARG A 71 -21.16 12.83 22.29
C ARG A 71 -21.61 12.28 20.91
N THR A 72 -20.73 11.68 20.12
CA THR A 72 -21.20 10.82 19.01
C THR A 72 -20.70 9.41 19.23
N ALA A 73 -21.59 8.42 19.11
CA ALA A 73 -21.24 7.02 19.17
C ALA A 73 -20.03 6.73 18.26
N PRO A 74 -19.13 5.79 18.64
CA PRO A 74 -18.01 5.43 17.78
C PRO A 74 -18.52 5.15 16.37
N TYR A 75 -17.87 5.76 15.37
CA TYR A 75 -18.25 5.56 13.97
C TYR A 75 -18.26 4.06 13.67
N ARG A 76 -19.44 3.52 13.40
CA ARG A 76 -19.63 2.13 13.01
C ARG A 76 -19.76 2.09 11.51
N PHE A 77 -18.70 1.65 10.85
CA PHE A 77 -18.71 1.49 9.40
C PHE A 77 -19.89 0.62 8.96
N ARG A 78 -20.72 1.17 8.06
CA ARG A 78 -21.77 0.45 7.33
C ARG A 78 -21.46 0.55 5.85
N ARG A 79 -21.57 -0.57 5.16
CA ARG A 79 -21.21 -0.65 3.74
C ARG A 79 -22.17 0.19 2.89
N GLU A 80 -23.40 0.31 3.35
CA GLU A 80 -24.49 1.07 2.73
C GLU A 80 -24.16 2.56 2.66
N ASP A 81 -23.59 3.14 3.72
CA ASP A 81 -23.17 4.55 3.77
C ASP A 81 -22.20 4.90 2.62
N ALA A 82 -21.28 3.98 2.30
CA ALA A 82 -20.31 4.16 1.22
C ALA A 82 -20.97 4.12 -0.18
N TYR A 83 -22.05 3.34 -0.34
CA TYR A 83 -22.82 3.31 -1.57
C TYR A 83 -23.78 4.50 -1.70
N GLU A 84 -24.36 4.98 -0.60
CA GLU A 84 -25.18 6.20 -0.57
C GLU A 84 -24.35 7.44 -0.94
N GLU A 85 -23.15 7.60 -0.37
CA GLU A 85 -22.25 8.70 -0.76
C GLU A 85 -21.89 8.65 -2.25
N ARG A 86 -21.66 7.43 -2.77
CA ARG A 86 -21.37 7.21 -4.18
C ARG A 86 -22.57 7.59 -5.06
N ALA A 87 -23.78 7.15 -4.71
CA ALA A 87 -25.00 7.47 -5.44
C ALA A 87 -25.28 8.98 -5.46
N ARG A 88 -25.21 9.67 -4.31
CA ARG A 88 -25.38 11.13 -4.18
C ARG A 88 -24.37 11.95 -4.97
N ARG A 89 -23.20 11.39 -5.29
CA ARG A 89 -22.19 12.04 -6.14
C ARG A 89 -22.57 11.97 -7.62
N PHE A 90 -23.31 10.94 -8.04
CA PHE A 90 -23.81 10.80 -9.40
C PHE A 90 -25.10 11.60 -9.63
N GLU A 91 -25.96 11.74 -8.62
CA GLU A 91 -27.17 12.57 -8.69
C GLU A 91 -26.88 14.08 -8.82
N ARG A 92 -25.79 14.58 -8.21
CA ARG A 92 -25.38 15.99 -8.31
C ARG A 92 -24.72 16.38 -9.65
N LYS A 93 -24.54 15.42 -10.56
CA LYS A 93 -23.88 15.59 -11.86
C LYS A 93 -24.79 15.32 -13.05
N GLY A 94 -26.09 15.09 -12.82
CA GLY A 94 -27.14 15.10 -13.85
C GLY A 94 -27.95 16.38 -13.74
#